data_AF-A0A971RBX5-F1
#
_entry.id   AF-A0A971RBX5-F1
#
_cell.length_a   1.000
_cell.length_b   1.000
_cell.length_c   1.000
_cell.angle_alpha   90.00
_cell.angle_beta   90.00
_cell.angle_gamma   90.00
#
_symmetry.space_group_name_H-M   'P 1'
#
loop_
_entity.id
_entity.type
_entity.pdbx_description
1 polymer ?
#
loop_
_entity_poly.entity_id
_entity_poly.type
_entity_poly.pdbx_seq_one_letter_code
_entity_poly.pdbx_strand_id
1 'polypeptide(L)'
;MIKVNDFVVLTEEYKGIEKNSVGFVEEVRASNAKVFFIGKNILVDINLSKIKFIDVTRTGKPYKYKICNVCHILKEDFIDFDINQTDAKGRKTTRPTCTKCRKVIDGVALKPLERKRMNDIKPEFFFTCPICKKSSIPFVTANLVIDHDHDTGNARDWICDSCNTGLGRFKDSVELMKEAIKYLERHKQSQKS
;
A
#
# COMPACT_ATOMS: atom_id res chain seq x y z
N MET A 1 15.01 13.35 -25.28
CA MET A 1 13.93 12.72 -26.07
C MET A 1 13.42 11.53 -25.29
N ILE A 2 12.11 11.32 -25.26
CA ILE A 2 11.48 10.17 -24.60
C ILE A 2 11.71 8.92 -25.45
N LYS A 3 12.01 7.79 -24.81
CA LYS A 3 12.33 6.49 -25.42
C LYS A 3 11.42 5.40 -24.87
N VAL A 4 11.38 4.27 -25.58
CA VAL A 4 10.78 3.03 -25.05
C VAL A 4 11.49 2.65 -23.76
N ASN A 5 10.73 2.14 -22.78
CA ASN A 5 11.15 1.83 -21.42
C ASN A 5 11.46 3.03 -20.52
N ASP A 6 11.28 4.27 -20.99
CA ASP A 6 11.33 5.43 -20.09
C ASP A 6 10.09 5.45 -19.19
N PHE A 7 10.27 6.06 -18.02
CA PHE A 7 9.16 6.51 -17.20
C PHE A 7 8.87 7.99 -17.48
N VAL A 8 7.58 8.31 -17.51
CA VAL A 8 7.09 9.67 -17.74
C VAL A 8 6.04 10.06 -16.72
N VAL A 9 5.80 11.36 -16.58
CA VAL A 9 4.67 11.92 -15.85
C VAL A 9 3.78 12.73 -16.77
N LEU A 10 2.47 12.71 -16.53
CA LEU A 10 1.53 13.63 -17.16
C LEU A 10 1.79 15.07 -16.71
N THR A 11 1.83 16.00 -17.68
CA THR A 11 2.00 17.43 -17.41
C THR A 11 0.69 18.13 -17.04
N GLU A 12 -0.44 17.55 -17.46
CA GLU A 12 -1.81 18.01 -17.23
C GLU A 12 -2.76 16.81 -17.10
N GLU A 13 -3.98 17.05 -16.64
CA GLU A 13 -5.01 16.00 -16.63
C GLU A 13 -5.37 15.60 -18.07
N TYR A 14 -5.46 14.30 -18.34
CA TYR A 14 -5.78 13.81 -19.67
C TYR A 14 -6.64 12.54 -19.60
N LYS A 15 -7.83 12.58 -20.22
CA LYS A 15 -8.77 11.46 -20.29
C LYS A 15 -9.06 10.83 -18.90
N GLY A 16 -9.26 11.66 -17.87
CA GLY A 16 -9.52 11.21 -16.49
C GLY A 16 -8.29 10.69 -15.74
N ILE A 17 -7.09 10.82 -16.31
CA ILE A 17 -5.83 10.52 -15.65
C ILE A 17 -5.26 11.81 -15.07
N GLU A 18 -5.12 11.84 -13.75
CA GLU A 18 -4.66 13.00 -12.98
C GLU A 18 -3.25 13.44 -13.43
N LYS A 19 -3.00 14.75 -13.40
CA LYS A 19 -1.66 15.32 -13.56
C LYS A 19 -0.65 14.63 -12.64
N ASN A 20 0.60 14.52 -13.07
CA ASN A 20 1.71 13.83 -12.40
C ASN A 20 1.56 12.30 -12.27
N SER A 21 0.53 11.69 -12.88
CA SER A 21 0.46 10.23 -12.96
C SER A 21 1.66 9.68 -13.71
N VAL A 22 2.32 8.69 -13.12
CA VAL A 22 3.51 8.03 -13.67
C VAL A 22 3.06 6.97 -14.68
N GLY A 23 3.67 7.01 -15.85
CA GLY A 23 3.46 6.05 -16.92
C GLY A 23 4.76 5.43 -17.39
N PHE A 24 4.65 4.22 -17.93
CA PHE A 24 5.72 3.48 -18.57
C PHE A 24 5.54 3.54 -20.10
N VAL A 25 6.59 3.91 -20.82
CA VAL A 25 6.53 4.09 -22.28
C VAL A 25 6.75 2.74 -22.98
N GLU A 26 5.69 2.20 -23.59
CA GLU A 26 5.75 0.93 -24.33
C GLU A 26 6.17 1.12 -25.80
N GLU A 27 5.74 2.23 -26.42
CA GLU A 27 5.99 2.50 -27.83
C GLU A 27 6.17 4.00 -28.04
N VAL A 28 7.10 4.41 -28.91
CA VAL A 28 7.29 5.80 -29.32
C VAL A 28 7.14 5.92 -30.83
N ARG A 29 6.35 6.90 -31.26
CA ARG A 29 6.10 7.29 -32.66
C ARG A 29 6.47 8.76 -32.85
N ALA A 30 6.36 9.26 -34.08
CA ALA A 30 6.81 10.61 -34.46
C ALA A 30 6.45 11.72 -33.45
N SER A 31 5.17 11.86 -33.08
CA SER A 31 4.70 12.88 -32.13
C SER A 31 3.92 12.33 -30.94
N ASN A 32 3.75 11.00 -30.87
CA ASN A 32 2.95 10.33 -29.84
C ASN A 32 3.71 9.14 -29.25
N ALA A 33 3.27 8.67 -28.08
CA ALA A 33 3.75 7.46 -27.44
C ALA A 33 2.56 6.67 -26.88
N LYS A 34 2.70 5.34 -26.84
CA LYS A 34 1.83 4.50 -26.01
C LYS A 34 2.42 4.43 -24.61
N VAL A 35 1.65 4.92 -23.65
CA VAL A 35 2.08 5.02 -22.25
C VAL A 35 1.11 4.24 -21.37
N PHE A 36 1.63 3.27 -20.64
CA PHE A 36 0.90 2.51 -19.64
C PHE A 36 0.92 3.24 -18.30
N PHE A 37 -0.21 3.83 -17.91
CA PHE A 37 -0.35 4.55 -16.64
C PHE A 37 -0.61 3.59 -15.49
N ILE A 38 0.42 3.39 -14.66
CA ILE A 38 0.53 2.27 -13.72
C ILE A 38 -0.62 2.27 -12.71
N GLY A 39 -0.89 3.41 -12.08
CA GLY A 39 -1.90 3.51 -11.02
C GLY A 39 -3.35 3.44 -11.52
N LYS A 40 -3.57 3.62 -12.82
CA LYS A 40 -4.90 3.48 -13.45
C LYS A 40 -5.04 2.17 -14.24
N ASN A 41 -3.95 1.42 -14.39
CA ASN A 41 -3.90 0.16 -15.14
C ASN A 41 -4.47 0.30 -16.56
N ILE A 42 -4.06 1.35 -17.29
CA ILE A 42 -4.59 1.67 -18.63
C ILE A 42 -3.46 2.09 -19.57
N LEU A 43 -3.53 1.60 -20.81
CA LEU A 43 -2.65 2.00 -21.91
C LEU A 43 -3.30 3.14 -22.70
N VAL A 44 -2.56 4.23 -22.91
CA VAL A 44 -3.06 5.42 -23.61
C VAL A 44 -2.09 5.84 -24.70
N ASP A 45 -2.61 6.07 -25.91
CA ASP A 45 -1.90 6.79 -26.97
C ASP A 45 -1.97 8.29 -26.69
N ILE A 46 -0.83 8.92 -26.46
CA ILE A 46 -0.71 10.29 -25.97
C ILE A 46 0.40 11.06 -26.69
N ASN A 47 0.15 12.35 -26.92
CA ASN A 47 1.13 13.24 -27.51
C ASN A 47 2.34 13.47 -26.59
N LEU A 48 3.54 13.49 -27.17
CA LEU A 48 4.79 13.71 -26.43
C LEU A 48 4.81 15.04 -25.67
N SER A 49 4.05 16.06 -26.09
CA SER A 49 3.94 17.35 -25.38
C SER A 49 3.20 17.26 -24.03
N LYS A 50 2.40 16.22 -23.82
CA LYS A 50 1.60 16.02 -22.59
C LYS A 50 2.30 15.17 -21.53
N ILE A 51 3.50 14.69 -21.86
CA ILE A 51 4.28 13.82 -20.99
C ILE A 51 5.69 14.37 -20.82
N LYS A 52 6.26 14.16 -19.65
CA LYS A 52 7.62 14.59 -19.32
C LYS A 52 8.38 13.40 -18.76
N PHE A 53 9.59 13.17 -19.27
CA PHE A 53 10.51 12.19 -18.70
C PHE A 53 10.70 12.41 -17.20
N ILE A 54 10.73 11.31 -16.45
CA ILE A 54 11.12 11.29 -15.04
C ILE A 54 12.16 10.20 -14.81
N ASP A 55 13.22 10.55 -14.09
CA ASP A 55 14.14 9.58 -13.53
C ASP A 55 13.59 9.04 -12.20
N VAL A 56 12.98 7.87 -12.24
CA VAL A 56 12.36 7.24 -11.06
C VAL A 56 13.36 6.87 -9.97
N THR A 57 14.64 6.69 -10.31
CA THR A 57 15.72 6.42 -9.33
C THR A 57 16.03 7.64 -8.46
N ARG A 58 15.58 8.83 -8.90
CA ARG A 58 15.69 10.10 -8.20
C ARG A 58 14.38 10.53 -7.54
N THR A 59 13.63 9.56 -7.01
CA THR A 59 12.39 9.78 -6.27
C THR A 59 12.40 9.04 -4.93
N GLY A 60 11.57 9.50 -3.98
CA GLY A 60 11.63 9.06 -2.60
C GLY A 60 12.91 9.53 -1.91
N LYS A 61 13.12 9.10 -0.67
CA LYS A 61 14.28 9.52 0.13
C LYS A 61 15.62 9.29 -0.61
N PRO A 62 16.50 10.30 -0.74
CA PRO A 62 16.49 11.62 -0.09
C PRO A 62 15.86 12.77 -0.91
N TYR A 63 15.23 12.48 -2.03
CA TYR A 63 14.71 13.47 -2.98
C TYR A 63 13.40 14.10 -2.53
N LYS A 64 13.12 15.30 -3.05
CA LYS A 64 11.93 16.11 -2.74
C LYS A 64 10.61 15.43 -3.12
N TYR A 65 10.58 14.68 -4.21
CA TYR A 65 9.36 14.07 -4.74
C TYR A 65 9.40 12.55 -4.59
N LYS A 66 8.24 11.96 -4.37
CA LYS A 66 8.04 10.51 -4.18
C LYS A 66 6.83 10.03 -4.97
N ILE A 67 6.94 8.83 -5.53
CA ILE A 67 5.85 8.17 -6.24
C ILE A 67 5.03 7.33 -5.25
N CYS A 68 3.72 7.55 -5.21
CA CYS A 68 2.83 6.75 -4.38
C CYS A 68 2.73 5.30 -4.91
N ASN A 69 2.92 4.30 -4.06
CA ASN A 69 2.86 2.89 -4.48
C ASN A 69 1.44 2.36 -4.81
N VAL A 70 0.41 3.19 -4.64
CA VAL A 70 -0.98 2.85 -4.96
C VAL A 70 -1.41 3.57 -6.23
N CYS A 71 -1.59 4.90 -6.17
CA CYS A 71 -2.03 5.66 -7.33
C CYS A 71 -0.92 5.96 -8.36
N HIS A 72 0.35 5.70 -8.03
CA HIS A 72 1.50 5.98 -8.91
C HIS A 72 1.55 7.42 -9.41
N ILE A 73 1.09 8.38 -8.60
CA ILE A 73 1.24 9.81 -8.87
C ILE A 73 2.50 10.31 -8.17
N LEU A 74 3.30 11.12 -8.88
CA LEU A 74 4.44 11.83 -8.30
C LEU A 74 3.95 12.99 -7.43
N LYS A 75 4.38 13.01 -6.17
CA LYS A 75 3.92 13.93 -5.13
C LYS A 75 5.08 14.43 -4.28
N GLU A 76 4.87 15.48 -3.48
CA GLU A 76 5.92 16.03 -2.63
C GLU A 76 6.09 15.15 -1.37
N ASP A 77 7.30 14.64 -1.16
CA ASP A 77 7.59 13.82 0.01
C ASP A 77 7.51 14.68 1.28
N PHE A 78 7.15 14.06 2.41
CA PHE A 78 6.88 14.74 3.70
C PHE A 78 5.71 15.74 3.73
N ILE A 79 5.08 16.06 2.58
CA ILE A 79 3.82 16.81 2.52
C ILE A 79 2.66 15.86 2.23
N ASP A 80 2.78 15.08 1.15
CA ASP A 80 1.72 14.18 0.68
C ASP A 80 1.78 12.78 1.32
N PHE A 81 2.76 12.53 2.19
CA PHE A 81 3.03 11.23 2.79
C PHE A 81 3.31 11.35 4.28
N ASP A 82 2.61 10.58 5.10
CA ASP A 82 2.82 10.56 6.55
C ASP A 82 4.18 9.94 6.90
N ILE A 83 4.85 10.52 7.89
CA ILE A 83 6.03 9.91 8.52
C ILE A 83 5.57 8.68 9.31
N ASN A 84 6.23 7.53 9.12
CA ASN A 84 5.87 6.29 9.81
C ASN A 84 7.02 5.63 10.55
N GLN A 85 8.27 5.90 10.19
CA GLN A 85 9.43 5.29 10.83
C GLN A 85 10.59 6.29 10.92
N THR A 86 11.61 5.91 11.68
CA THR A 86 12.90 6.60 11.75
C THR A 86 13.97 5.55 11.51
N ASP A 87 14.90 5.81 10.59
CA ASP A 87 15.98 4.87 10.31
C ASP A 87 17.08 4.90 11.39
N ALA A 88 18.02 3.95 11.33
CA ALA A 88 19.14 3.85 12.27
C ALA A 88 20.04 5.10 12.32
N LYS A 89 19.96 5.99 11.32
CA LYS A 89 20.70 7.26 11.26
C LYS A 89 19.86 8.44 11.77
N GLY A 90 18.72 8.18 12.41
CA GLY A 90 17.81 9.20 12.95
C GLY A 90 16.96 9.91 11.89
N ARG A 91 17.04 9.51 10.61
CA ARG A 91 16.32 10.19 9.53
C ARG A 91 14.90 9.63 9.44
N LYS A 92 13.92 10.53 9.41
CA LYS A 92 12.52 10.17 9.21
C LYS A 92 12.31 9.46 7.86
N THR A 93 11.36 8.54 7.82
CA THR A 93 10.89 7.86 6.61
C THR A 93 9.37 7.99 6.53
N THR A 94 8.89 8.26 5.33
CA THR A 94 7.47 8.39 5.02
C THR A 94 6.90 7.08 4.52
N ARG A 95 5.59 6.89 4.70
CA ARG A 95 4.84 5.76 4.13
C ARG A 95 5.02 5.72 2.61
N PRO A 96 5.04 4.54 1.99
CA PRO A 96 5.08 4.44 0.52
C PRO A 96 3.78 4.90 -0.15
N THR A 97 2.69 4.95 0.62
CA THR A 97 1.36 5.34 0.16
C THR A 97 1.06 6.77 0.59
N CYS A 98 0.57 7.61 -0.33
CA CYS A 98 0.20 8.99 -0.02
C CYS A 98 -1.05 9.05 0.88
N THR A 99 -1.24 10.17 1.59
CA THR A 99 -2.34 10.42 2.52
C THR A 99 -3.72 10.23 1.88
N LYS A 100 -3.92 10.70 0.62
CA LYS A 100 -5.16 10.49 -0.15
C LYS A 100 -5.49 9.01 -0.32
N CYS A 101 -4.51 8.19 -0.69
CA CYS A 101 -4.71 6.74 -0.84
C CYS A 101 -4.86 6.03 0.52
N ARG A 102 -4.17 6.50 1.57
CA ARG A 102 -4.33 5.95 2.91
C ARG A 102 -5.74 6.12 3.44
N LYS A 103 -6.38 7.28 3.27
CA LYS A 103 -7.78 7.47 3.66
C LYS A 103 -8.73 6.42 3.09
N VAL A 104 -8.50 5.99 1.85
CA VAL A 104 -9.31 4.93 1.21
C VAL A 104 -8.98 3.55 1.80
N ILE A 105 -7.70 3.27 2.08
CA ILE A 105 -7.26 1.98 2.64
C ILE A 105 -7.64 1.83 4.13
N ASP A 106 -7.55 2.91 4.88
CA ASP A 106 -7.87 2.95 6.31
C ASP A 106 -9.37 2.80 6.56
N GLY A 107 -10.21 3.22 5.59
CA GLY A 107 -11.65 3.05 5.64
C GLY A 107 -12.30 3.70 6.86
N VAL A 108 -13.31 3.02 7.39
CA VAL A 108 -14.06 3.42 8.58
C VAL A 108 -13.28 3.01 9.83
N ALA A 109 -12.91 4.00 10.64
CA ALA A 109 -12.25 3.77 11.91
C ALA A 109 -13.13 2.99 12.90
N LEU A 110 -12.49 2.19 13.76
CA LEU A 110 -13.13 1.50 14.89
C LEU A 110 -14.03 2.44 15.69
N LYS A 111 -15.32 2.09 15.77
CA LYS A 111 -16.34 2.86 16.50
C LYS A 111 -16.00 2.97 17.99
N PRO A 112 -16.27 4.12 18.64
CA PRO A 112 -16.01 4.30 20.07
C PRO A 112 -16.70 3.27 20.96
N LEU A 113 -17.95 2.92 20.66
CA LEU A 113 -18.72 1.92 21.41
C LEU A 113 -18.08 0.53 21.30
N GLU A 114 -17.64 0.16 20.10
CA GLU A 114 -16.96 -1.11 19.84
C GLU A 114 -15.59 -1.17 20.53
N ARG A 115 -14.85 -0.06 20.52
CA ARG A 115 -13.60 0.08 21.29
C ARG A 115 -13.84 -0.13 22.78
N LYS A 116 -14.89 0.48 23.33
CA LYS A 116 -15.27 0.30 24.75
C LYS A 116 -15.58 -1.16 25.03
N ARG A 117 -16.46 -1.78 24.23
CA ARG A 117 -16.83 -3.20 24.33
C ARG A 117 -15.63 -4.14 24.33
N MET A 118 -14.66 -3.90 23.44
CA MET A 118 -13.45 -4.74 23.36
C MET A 118 -12.47 -4.51 24.50
N ASN A 119 -12.40 -3.28 25.04
CA ASN A 119 -11.57 -3.00 26.21
C ASN A 119 -12.08 -3.72 27.47
N ASP A 120 -13.40 -3.91 27.61
CA ASP A 120 -13.99 -4.62 28.74
C ASP A 120 -13.61 -6.12 28.77
N ILE A 121 -13.20 -6.70 27.62
CA ILE A 121 -12.77 -8.10 27.48
C ILE A 121 -11.27 -8.23 27.12
N LYS A 122 -10.48 -7.21 27.44
CA LYS A 122 -9.05 -7.18 27.11
C LYS A 122 -8.29 -8.31 27.83
N PRO A 123 -7.49 -9.12 27.10
CA PRO A 123 -6.63 -10.14 27.73
C PRO A 123 -5.54 -9.50 28.59
N GLU A 124 -5.46 -9.88 29.87
CA GLU A 124 -4.49 -9.31 30.83
C GLU A 124 -3.26 -10.21 31.05
N PHE A 125 -3.48 -11.50 31.38
CA PHE A 125 -2.39 -12.38 31.83
C PHE A 125 -1.89 -13.35 30.77
N PHE A 126 -2.79 -13.85 29.92
CA PHE A 126 -2.49 -14.85 28.91
C PHE A 126 -3.37 -14.65 27.68
N PHE A 127 -2.78 -14.83 26.50
CA PHE A 127 -3.51 -14.70 25.24
C PHE A 127 -3.03 -15.74 24.24
N THR A 128 -3.96 -16.36 23.53
CA THR A 128 -3.67 -17.22 22.37
C THR A 128 -4.33 -16.61 21.14
N CYS A 129 -3.51 -16.23 20.16
CA CYS A 129 -4.00 -15.55 18.97
C CYS A 129 -4.93 -16.47 18.14
N PRO A 130 -6.15 -16.03 17.80
CA PRO A 130 -7.10 -16.88 17.07
C PRO A 130 -6.63 -17.22 15.65
N ILE A 131 -5.72 -16.43 15.07
CA ILE A 131 -5.19 -16.64 13.71
C ILE A 131 -3.95 -17.54 13.74
N CYS A 132 -2.84 -17.06 14.30
CA CYS A 132 -1.56 -17.80 14.26
C CYS A 132 -1.42 -18.87 15.35
N LYS A 133 -2.38 -18.97 16.28
CA LYS A 133 -2.41 -19.93 17.41
C LYS A 133 -1.22 -19.83 18.38
N LYS A 134 -0.38 -18.79 18.28
CA LYS A 134 0.69 -18.53 19.24
C LYS A 134 0.13 -17.99 20.55
N SER A 135 0.56 -18.59 21.66
CA SER A 135 0.32 -18.09 23.00
C SER A 135 1.36 -17.02 23.39
N SER A 136 0.95 -16.06 24.21
CA SER A 136 1.78 -14.92 24.63
C SER A 136 1.31 -14.34 25.97
N ILE A 137 2.25 -13.71 26.68
CA ILE A 137 1.96 -12.74 27.74
C ILE A 137 1.68 -11.39 27.05
N PRO A 138 0.45 -10.84 27.14
CA PRO A 138 0.05 -9.60 26.49
C PRO A 138 0.99 -8.44 26.84
N PHE A 139 1.40 -7.66 25.83
CA PHE A 139 2.24 -6.46 25.95
C PHE A 139 3.66 -6.67 26.53
N VAL A 140 4.05 -7.91 26.80
CA VAL A 140 5.41 -8.30 27.18
C VAL A 140 6.08 -9.08 26.05
N THR A 141 5.43 -10.16 25.61
CA THR A 141 5.96 -11.05 24.55
C THR A 141 5.29 -10.83 23.19
N ALA A 142 4.12 -10.20 23.17
CA ALA A 142 3.42 -9.79 21.96
C ALA A 142 2.52 -8.58 22.22
N ASN A 143 2.56 -7.59 21.33
CA ASN A 143 1.57 -6.51 21.32
C ASN A 143 0.24 -7.03 20.77
N LEU A 144 -0.86 -6.67 21.44
CA LEU A 144 -2.22 -7.01 21.02
C LEU A 144 -2.92 -5.76 20.48
N VAL A 145 -3.80 -5.97 19.50
CA VAL A 145 -4.59 -4.92 18.86
C VAL A 145 -6.04 -5.38 18.69
N ILE A 146 -6.96 -4.42 18.71
CA ILE A 146 -8.36 -4.66 18.35
C ILE A 146 -8.45 -4.64 16.83
N ASP A 147 -8.63 -5.80 16.23
CA ASP A 147 -8.94 -5.92 14.81
C ASP A 147 -10.38 -5.43 14.57
N HIS A 148 -10.59 -4.75 13.44
CA HIS A 148 -11.90 -4.20 13.11
C HIS A 148 -12.11 -4.18 11.60
N ASP A 149 -13.36 -4.27 11.21
CA ASP A 149 -13.78 -4.22 9.82
C ASP A 149 -13.74 -2.75 9.32
N HIS A 150 -12.98 -2.50 8.25
CA HIS A 150 -12.77 -1.15 7.70
C HIS A 150 -13.93 -0.64 6.84
N ASP A 151 -14.97 -1.44 6.60
CA ASP A 151 -16.18 -0.99 5.90
C ASP A 151 -17.26 -0.56 6.90
N THR A 152 -17.37 -1.26 8.03
CA THR A 152 -18.42 -1.06 9.04
C THR A 152 -17.94 -0.34 10.29
N GLY A 153 -16.64 -0.35 10.59
CA GLY A 153 -16.06 0.13 11.84
C GLY A 153 -16.35 -0.75 13.06
N ASN A 154 -16.91 -1.95 12.87
CA ASN A 154 -17.22 -2.89 13.95
C ASN A 154 -15.98 -3.72 14.33
N ALA A 155 -15.79 -4.00 15.62
CA ALA A 155 -14.66 -4.81 16.05
C ALA A 155 -14.88 -6.28 15.71
N ARG A 156 -13.80 -6.94 15.28
CA ARG A 156 -13.74 -8.39 15.07
C ARG A 156 -13.32 -9.08 16.36
N ASP A 157 -12.03 -9.02 16.69
CA ASP A 157 -11.48 -9.66 17.90
C ASP A 157 -10.17 -8.99 18.35
N TRP A 158 -9.65 -9.37 19.51
CA TRP A 158 -8.26 -9.17 19.87
C TRP A 158 -7.37 -10.14 19.08
N ILE A 159 -6.35 -9.62 18.41
CA ILE A 159 -5.32 -10.41 17.73
C ILE A 159 -3.93 -9.84 18.04
N CYS A 160 -2.87 -10.61 17.75
CA CYS A 160 -1.52 -10.06 17.85
C CYS A 160 -1.22 -9.11 16.68
N ASP A 161 -0.41 -8.07 16.92
CA ASP A 161 -0.02 -7.06 15.93
C ASP A 161 0.57 -7.65 14.64
N SER A 162 1.31 -8.76 14.77
CA SER A 162 1.86 -9.48 13.63
C SER A 162 0.79 -10.05 12.70
N CYS A 163 -0.30 -10.61 13.26
CA CYS A 163 -1.41 -11.10 12.46
C CYS A 163 -2.19 -9.94 11.83
N ASN A 164 -2.45 -8.89 12.61
CA ASN A 164 -3.13 -7.68 12.11
C ASN A 164 -2.41 -7.05 10.92
N THR A 165 -1.09 -6.86 11.04
CA THR A 165 -0.25 -6.39 9.94
C THR A 165 -0.27 -7.35 8.75
N GLY A 166 -0.36 -8.65 9.00
CA GLY A 166 -0.53 -9.68 7.99
C GLY A 166 -1.84 -9.55 7.21
N LEU A 167 -2.97 -9.36 7.89
CA LEU A 167 -4.29 -9.14 7.27
C LEU A 167 -4.25 -7.90 6.35
N GLY A 168 -3.71 -6.79 6.85
CA GLY A 168 -3.60 -5.55 6.08
C GLY A 168 -2.73 -5.67 4.82
N ARG A 169 -1.76 -6.59 4.78
CA ARG A 169 -0.97 -6.86 3.56
C ARG A 169 -1.78 -7.53 2.45
N PHE A 170 -2.82 -8.27 2.82
CA PHE A 170 -3.80 -8.85 1.90
C PHE A 170 -5.04 -7.98 1.76
N LYS A 171 -4.99 -6.71 2.20
CA LYS A 171 -6.09 -5.73 2.14
C LYS A 171 -7.39 -6.27 2.76
N ASP A 172 -7.26 -7.13 3.76
CA ASP A 172 -8.37 -7.82 4.41
C ASP A 172 -9.29 -8.60 3.43
N SER A 173 -8.81 -8.89 2.22
CA SER A 173 -9.57 -9.58 1.17
C SER A 173 -9.37 -11.09 1.25
N VAL A 174 -10.50 -11.80 1.37
CA VAL A 174 -10.56 -13.26 1.34
C VAL A 174 -10.06 -13.79 -0.01
N GLU A 175 -10.35 -13.09 -1.10
CA GLU A 175 -9.95 -13.44 -2.47
C GLU A 175 -8.43 -13.41 -2.61
N LEU A 176 -7.77 -12.35 -2.12
CA LEU A 176 -6.31 -12.25 -2.15
C LEU A 176 -5.64 -13.32 -1.28
N MET A 177 -6.23 -13.67 -0.13
CA MET A 177 -5.73 -14.75 0.70
C MET A 177 -5.89 -16.13 0.03
N LYS A 178 -6.98 -16.36 -0.69
CA LYS A 178 -7.16 -17.59 -1.52
C LYS A 178 -6.07 -17.69 -2.59
N GLU A 179 -5.71 -16.59 -3.24
CA GLU A 179 -4.60 -16.58 -4.20
C GLU A 179 -3.24 -16.89 -3.53
N ALA A 180 -3.03 -16.40 -2.31
CA ALA A 180 -1.84 -16.76 -1.53
C ALA A 180 -1.78 -18.26 -1.19
N ILE A 181 -2.91 -18.88 -0.84
CA ILE A 181 -3.01 -20.33 -0.61
C ILE A 181 -2.65 -21.09 -1.90
N LYS A 182 -3.28 -20.74 -3.03
CA LYS A 182 -3.00 -21.37 -4.34
C LYS A 182 -1.53 -21.22 -4.74
N TYR A 183 -0.91 -20.08 -4.44
CA TYR A 183 0.52 -19.86 -4.71
C TYR A 183 1.39 -20.82 -3.90
N LEU A 184 1.11 -20.98 -2.60
CA LEU A 184 1.84 -21.90 -1.73
C LEU A 184 1.65 -23.36 -2.14
N GLU A 185 0.43 -23.76 -2.49
CA GLU A 185 0.11 -25.12 -2.93
C GLU A 185 0.87 -25.50 -4.20
N ARG A 186 0.92 -24.60 -5.19
CA ARG A 186 1.70 -24.80 -6.43
C ARG A 186 3.17 -25.12 -6.16
N HIS A 187 3.78 -24.48 -5.16
CA HIS A 187 5.21 -24.65 -4.87
C HIS A 187 5.50 -25.78 -3.87
N LYS A 188 4.50 -26.28 -3.13
CA LYS A 188 4.64 -27.48 -2.30
C LYS A 188 4.71 -28.75 -3.15
N GLN A 189 4.06 -28.77 -4.31
CA GLN A 189 4.05 -29.93 -5.20
C GLN A 189 5.38 -30.09 -5.94
N SER A 190 6.05 -28.98 -6.29
CA SER A 190 7.34 -28.99 -6.99
C SER A 190 8.55 -29.36 -6.13
N GLN A 191 8.38 -29.63 -4.83
CA GLN A 191 9.44 -30.03 -3.90
C GLN A 191 9.35 -31.50 -3.46
N LYS A 192 8.45 -32.30 -4.08
CA LYS A 192 8.32 -33.74 -3.85
C LYS A 192 8.94 -34.59 -4.97
N SER A 193 9.99 -34.09 -5.62
CA SER A 193 10.81 -34.85 -6.59
C SER A 193 12.18 -35.13 -6.01
#